data_AF-A0A534WFI7-F1
#
_entry.id   AF-A0A534WFI7-F1
#
_cell.length_a   1.000
_cell.length_b   1.000
_cell.length_c   1.000
_cell.angle_alpha   90.00
_cell.angle_beta   90.00
_cell.angle_gamma   90.00
#
_symmetry.space_group_name_H-M   'P 1'
#
loop_
_entity.id
_entity.type
_entity.pdbx_description
1 polymer ?
#
loop_
_entity_poly.entity_id
_entity_poly.type
_entity_poly.pdbx_seq_one_letter_code
_entity_poly.pdbx_strand_id
1 'polypeptide(L)'
;MRPVELTLATTQENLQHPGTGTPVPVPADPGFDGLHIYSVGMGSEPSSVGDFDGLVGAAIVDGTGVGGSDGSKEEELLFDTDMRFMQGTFRGTDGKRHDGTFAFV
;
A
#
# COMPACT_ATOMS: atom_id res chain seq x y z
N MET A 1 -46.57 -1.69 21.97
CA MET A 1 -45.77 -2.29 20.88
C MET A 1 -44.58 -1.35 20.65
N ARG A 2 -43.36 -1.74 21.03
CA ARG A 2 -42.15 -0.92 20.79
C ARG A 2 -41.49 -1.42 19.50
N PRO A 3 -41.01 -0.55 18.59
CA PRO A 3 -40.29 -1.01 17.42
C PRO A 3 -38.94 -1.59 17.85
N VAL A 4 -38.59 -2.73 17.26
CA VAL A 4 -37.27 -3.36 17.38
C VAL A 4 -36.44 -2.86 16.22
N GLU A 5 -35.69 -1.78 16.43
CA GLU A 5 -34.60 -1.36 15.54
C GLU A 5 -33.34 -1.21 16.39
N LEU A 6 -32.66 -2.33 16.66
CA LEU A 6 -31.31 -2.28 17.22
C LEU A 6 -30.59 -3.62 16.98
N THR A 7 -30.20 -3.92 15.73
CA THR A 7 -29.30 -5.06 15.44
C THR A 7 -28.64 -5.04 14.05
N LEU A 8 -28.71 -3.95 13.29
CA LEU A 8 -28.05 -3.87 11.97
C LEU A 8 -26.91 -2.85 11.90
N ALA A 9 -26.77 -1.94 12.86
CA ALA A 9 -25.68 -0.95 12.86
C ALA A 9 -24.34 -1.53 13.32
N THR A 10 -24.34 -2.52 14.21
CA THR A 10 -23.11 -3.02 14.87
C THR A 10 -22.24 -3.87 13.94
N THR A 11 -22.80 -4.45 12.89
CA THR A 11 -22.05 -5.37 12.02
C THR A 11 -21.22 -4.63 10.96
N GLN A 12 -21.64 -3.44 10.50
CA GLN A 12 -20.86 -2.67 9.52
C GLN A 12 -19.77 -1.80 10.16
N GLU A 13 -20.00 -1.24 11.35
CA GLU A 13 -18.93 -0.51 12.07
C GLU A 13 -17.78 -1.43 12.52
N ASN A 14 -18.06 -2.71 12.77
CA ASN A 14 -17.03 -3.70 13.08
C ASN A 14 -16.20 -4.17 11.86
N LEU A 15 -16.58 -3.82 10.64
CA LEU A 15 -15.76 -4.08 9.44
C LEU A 15 -14.65 -3.02 9.25
N GLN A 16 -14.70 -1.94 10.02
CA GLN A 16 -13.79 -0.80 9.92
C GLN A 16 -12.77 -0.73 11.07
N HIS A 17 -12.85 -1.63 12.05
CA HIS A 17 -11.77 -1.77 13.01
C HIS A 17 -10.69 -2.65 12.39
N PRO A 18 -9.52 -2.10 12.04
CA PRO A 18 -8.45 -2.91 11.51
C PRO A 18 -8.14 -4.03 12.51
N GLY A 19 -8.13 -5.27 12.02
CA GLY A 19 -7.90 -6.45 12.84
C GLY A 19 -6.53 -6.41 13.52
N THR A 20 -6.31 -7.29 14.48
CA THR A 20 -4.97 -7.51 15.04
C THR A 20 -3.99 -7.80 13.92
N GLY A 21 -2.83 -7.15 13.91
CA GLY A 21 -1.84 -7.31 12.85
C GLY A 21 -2.16 -6.61 11.53
N THR A 22 -3.13 -5.69 11.47
CA THR A 22 -3.25 -4.81 10.31
C THR A 22 -2.07 -3.82 10.28
N PRO A 23 -1.31 -3.74 9.17
CA PRO A 23 -0.19 -2.80 9.06
C PRO A 23 -0.69 -1.36 9.01
N VAL A 24 0.08 -0.45 9.60
CA VAL A 24 -0.11 0.99 9.45
C VAL A 24 0.73 1.44 8.26
N PRO A 25 0.17 2.14 7.25
CA PRO A 25 0.97 2.64 6.15
C PRO A 25 1.94 3.74 6.63
N VAL A 26 3.05 3.92 5.93
CA VAL A 26 3.89 5.13 6.12
C VAL A 26 3.06 6.39 5.83
N PRO A 27 3.42 7.58 6.34
CA PRO A 27 2.74 8.82 5.95
C PRO A 27 2.68 9.01 4.43
N ALA A 28 1.53 9.47 3.93
CA ALA A 28 1.36 9.78 2.51
C ALA A 28 2.40 10.80 2.02
N ASP A 29 2.99 10.56 0.86
CA ASP A 29 3.99 11.44 0.25
C ASP A 29 3.34 12.37 -0.79
N PRO A 30 3.33 13.69 -0.59
CA PRO A 30 2.87 14.65 -1.61
C PRO A 30 3.66 14.60 -2.91
N GLY A 31 4.92 14.11 -2.89
CA GLY A 31 5.75 13.90 -4.08
C GLY A 31 5.33 12.70 -4.92
N PHE A 32 4.51 11.80 -4.38
CA PHE A 32 3.90 10.65 -5.07
C PHE A 32 2.38 10.74 -5.06
N ASP A 33 1.81 11.94 -5.26
CA ASP A 33 0.35 12.18 -5.33
C ASP A 33 -0.45 11.63 -4.13
N GLY A 34 0.16 11.63 -2.94
CA GLY A 34 -0.46 11.14 -1.72
C GLY A 34 -0.42 9.62 -1.54
N LEU A 35 0.35 8.90 -2.36
CA LEU A 35 0.61 7.48 -2.14
C LEU A 35 1.43 7.25 -0.86
N HIS A 36 1.21 6.11 -0.22
CA HIS A 36 1.92 5.68 0.99
C HIS A 36 3.22 4.94 0.66
N ILE A 37 4.07 5.58 -0.14
CA ILE A 37 5.38 5.07 -0.57
C ILE A 37 6.39 6.22 -0.62
N TYR A 38 7.67 5.91 -0.47
CA TYR A 38 8.79 6.83 -0.72
C TYR A 38 9.71 6.27 -1.81
N SER A 39 10.65 7.08 -2.28
CA SER A 39 11.64 6.66 -3.28
C SER A 39 12.50 5.49 -2.78
N VAL A 40 12.97 4.65 -3.71
CA VAL A 40 13.93 3.59 -3.41
C VAL A 40 15.34 4.13 -3.64
N GLY A 41 16.16 4.10 -2.60
CA GLY A 41 17.53 4.62 -2.67
C GLY A 41 18.23 4.62 -1.34
N MET A 42 19.54 4.89 -1.36
CA MET A 42 20.32 4.99 -0.14
C MET A 42 19.81 6.16 0.72
N GLY A 43 19.46 5.86 1.97
CA GLY A 43 18.94 6.85 2.91
C GLY A 43 17.43 7.10 2.83
N SER A 44 16.72 6.44 1.90
CA SER A 44 15.25 6.43 1.88
C SER A 44 14.69 5.28 2.72
N GLU A 45 13.44 5.41 3.16
CA GLU A 45 12.64 4.33 3.74
C GLU A 45 11.91 3.58 2.62
N PRO A 46 12.34 2.37 2.21
CA PRO A 46 11.73 1.65 1.10
C PRO A 46 10.45 0.88 1.49
N SER A 47 10.11 0.77 2.78
CA SER A 47 8.87 0.15 3.24
C SER A 47 7.65 1.05 2.97
N SER A 48 6.52 0.45 2.61
CA SER A 48 5.21 1.13 2.63
C SER A 48 4.45 0.92 3.96
N VAL A 49 5.03 0.14 4.88
CA VAL A 49 4.52 -0.15 6.23
C VAL A 49 5.34 0.64 7.25
N GLY A 50 4.67 1.37 8.13
CA GLY A 50 5.29 2.14 9.21
C GLY A 50 5.73 1.27 10.40
N ASP A 51 6.75 1.76 11.14
CA ASP A 51 7.41 1.04 12.24
C ASP A 51 7.78 -0.40 11.82
N PHE A 52 8.33 -0.54 10.61
CA PHE A 52 8.76 -1.80 10.02
C PHE A 52 10.26 -2.00 10.23
N ASP A 53 10.63 -3.23 10.60
CA ASP A 53 12.01 -3.68 10.71
C ASP A 53 12.14 -5.03 9.98
N GLY A 54 12.88 -5.03 8.87
CA GLY A 54 12.99 -6.21 8.02
C GLY A 54 13.68 -5.96 6.69
N LEU A 55 13.44 -6.87 5.76
CA LEU A 55 13.97 -6.82 4.41
C LEU A 55 12.91 -6.28 3.46
N VAL A 56 13.34 -5.36 2.59
CA VAL A 56 12.55 -4.86 1.47
C VAL A 56 13.34 -5.11 0.20
N GLY A 57 12.73 -5.85 -0.73
CA GLY A 57 13.16 -5.89 -2.11
C GLY A 57 12.22 -5.04 -2.95
N ALA A 58 12.78 -4.15 -3.76
CA ALA A 58 12.02 -3.28 -4.63
C ALA A 58 12.60 -3.31 -6.05
N ALA A 59 11.72 -3.18 -7.03
CA ALA A 59 12.06 -3.04 -8.44
C ALA A 59 11.25 -1.88 -9.00
N ILE A 60 11.94 -0.81 -9.35
CA ILE A 60 11.39 0.27 -10.17
C ILE A 60 11.72 -0.09 -11.61
N VAL A 61 10.70 -0.20 -12.45
CA VAL A 61 10.86 -0.52 -13.87
C VAL A 61 10.17 0.56 -14.68
N ASP A 62 10.98 1.41 -15.29
CA ASP A 62 10.55 2.43 -16.22
C ASP A 62 10.87 2.04 -17.67
N GLY A 63 10.15 2.65 -18.61
CA GLY A 63 10.42 2.44 -20.02
C GLY A 63 9.47 3.19 -20.93
N THR A 64 9.68 3.00 -22.23
CA THR A 64 8.85 3.58 -23.28
C THR A 64 8.20 2.47 -24.10
N GLY A 65 6.90 2.61 -24.32
CA GLY A 65 6.10 1.81 -25.25
C GLY A 65 5.74 2.63 -26.48
N VAL A 66 5.25 1.94 -27.52
CA VAL A 66 4.65 2.60 -28.69
C VAL A 66 3.22 2.13 -28.83
N GLY A 67 2.26 3.07 -28.85
CA GLY A 67 0.85 2.74 -29.02
C GLY A 67 -0.01 3.97 -29.21
N GLY A 68 -0.99 3.89 -30.11
CA GLY A 68 -2.04 4.90 -30.30
C GLY A 68 -3.41 4.31 -29.97
N SER A 69 -4.35 5.15 -29.53
CA SER A 69 -5.72 4.75 -29.17
C SER A 69 -6.52 4.11 -30.33
N ASP A 70 -6.08 4.30 -31.58
CA ASP A 70 -6.67 3.78 -32.81
C ASP A 70 -5.88 2.61 -33.44
N GLY A 71 -4.84 2.10 -32.75
CA GLY A 71 -3.99 1.03 -33.25
C GLY A 71 -2.94 1.45 -34.28
N SER A 72 -2.85 2.74 -34.63
CA SER A 72 -1.68 3.29 -35.32
C SER A 72 -0.52 3.41 -34.33
N LYS A 73 0.65 2.87 -34.70
CA LYS A 73 1.85 2.87 -33.85
C LYS A 73 2.63 4.16 -34.06
N GLU A 74 2.22 5.27 -33.44
CA GLU A 74 2.97 6.54 -33.63
C GLU A 74 3.21 7.36 -32.35
N GLU A 75 2.60 7.03 -31.21
CA GLU A 75 2.86 7.75 -29.96
C GLU A 75 3.80 6.98 -29.04
N GLU A 76 4.79 7.68 -28.49
CA GLU A 76 5.62 7.19 -27.39
C GLU A 76 4.84 7.31 -26.08
N LEU A 77 4.69 6.19 -25.38
CA LEU A 77 3.99 6.11 -24.11
C LEU A 77 5.00 5.83 -23.01
N LEU A 78 4.88 6.55 -21.90
CA LEU A 78 5.70 6.31 -20.72
C LEU A 78 5.09 5.16 -19.91
N PHE A 79 5.94 4.29 -19.40
CA PHE A 79 5.62 3.24 -18.46
C PHE A 79 6.51 3.39 -17.23
N ASP A 80 5.91 3.24 -16.06
CA ASP A 80 6.62 3.20 -14.78
C ASP A 80 5.85 2.25 -13.85
N THR A 81 6.58 1.41 -13.12
CA THR A 81 6.03 0.55 -12.08
C THR A 81 7.00 0.47 -10.92
N ASP A 82 6.43 0.45 -9.71
CA ASP A 82 7.14 0.22 -8.47
C ASP A 82 6.59 -1.06 -7.84
N MET A 83 7.40 -2.11 -7.83
CA MET A 83 7.04 -3.42 -7.29
C MET A 83 7.85 -3.66 -6.02
N ARG A 84 7.20 -4.10 -4.93
CA ARG A 84 7.90 -4.39 -3.67
C ARG A 84 7.47 -5.71 -3.05
N PHE A 85 8.43 -6.41 -2.45
CA PHE A 85 8.18 -7.48 -1.49
C PHE A 85 8.88 -7.14 -0.17
N MET A 86 8.18 -7.38 0.94
CA MET A 86 8.63 -6.98 2.27
C MET A 86 8.41 -8.13 3.24
N GLN A 87 9.41 -8.45 4.06
CA GLN A 87 9.31 -9.44 5.12
C GLN A 87 10.02 -8.96 6.37
N GLY A 88 9.33 -8.98 7.51
CA GLY A 88 9.87 -8.46 8.75
C GLY A 88 8.84 -8.34 9.85
N THR A 89 9.18 -7.54 10.86
CA THR A 89 8.29 -7.18 11.96
C THR A 89 7.73 -5.78 11.74
N PHE A 90 6.50 -5.53 12.19
CA PHE A 90 5.88 -4.20 12.14
C PHE A 90 5.00 -3.95 13.36
N ARG A 91 4.70 -2.68 13.66
CA ARG A 91 3.65 -2.33 14.62
C ARG A 91 2.30 -2.25 13.92
N GLY A 92 1.37 -3.09 14.36
CA GLY A 92 0.00 -3.07 13.85
C GLY A 92 -0.83 -1.92 14.41
N THR A 93 -2.03 -1.74 13.86
CA THR A 93 -3.04 -0.80 14.37
C THR A 93 -3.46 -1.08 15.82
N ASP A 94 -3.25 -2.30 16.30
CA ASP A 94 -3.44 -2.71 17.70
C ASP A 94 -2.28 -2.30 18.63
N GLY A 95 -1.27 -1.61 18.11
CA GLY A 95 -0.10 -1.13 18.83
C GLY A 95 0.92 -2.21 19.19
N LYS A 96 0.74 -3.47 18.76
CA LYS A 96 1.63 -4.60 19.05
C LYS A 96 2.55 -4.88 17.86
N ARG A 97 3.68 -5.56 18.13
CA ARG A 97 4.57 -6.08 17.09
C ARG A 97 4.01 -7.37 16.50
N HIS A 98 4.08 -7.51 15.18
CA HIS A 98 3.66 -8.68 14.41
C HIS A 98 4.70 -9.01 13.36
N ASP A 99 4.83 -10.29 13.02
CA ASP A 99 5.59 -10.75 11.86
C ASP A 99 4.69 -10.68 10.61
N GLY A 100 5.24 -10.21 9.49
CA GLY A 100 4.48 -10.02 8.25
C GLY A 100 5.29 -10.30 7.00
N THR A 101 4.57 -10.63 5.92
CA THR A 101 5.09 -10.70 4.56
C THR A 101 4.09 -10.05 3.63
N PHE A 102 4.56 -9.11 2.81
CA PHE A 102 3.72 -8.23 2.01
C PHE A 102 4.25 -8.14 0.59
N ALA A 103 3.34 -7.85 -0.34
CA ALA A 103 3.67 -7.43 -1.70
C ALA A 103 2.91 -6.14 -2.03
N PHE A 104 3.61 -5.20 -2.66
CA PHE A 104 3.05 -4.02 -3.31
C PHE A 104 3.21 -4.21 -4.82
N VAL A 105 2.10 -4.11 -5.54
CA VAL A 105 1.97 -4.40 -6.98
C VAL A 105 1.09 -3.38 -7.66
#